data_AF-A0A9X8EBG2-F1
#
_entry.id   AF-A0A9X8EBG2-F1
#
_cell.length_a   1.000
_cell.length_b   1.000
_cell.length_c   1.000
_cell.angle_alpha   90.00
_cell.angle_beta   90.00
_cell.angle_gamma   90.00
#
_symmetry.space_group_name_H-M   'P 1'
#
loop_
_entity.id
_entity.type
_entity.pdbx_description
1 polymer ?
#
loop_
_entity_poly.entity_id
_entity_poly.type
_entity_poly.pdbx_seq_one_letter_code
_entity_poly.pdbx_strand_id
1 'polypeptide(L)'
;METVGWWMNEAVKSRPHHHPSSDTVWLENRRTQKWIAMTGGVDIEDWERTKQKQAAKLKSRVRKGIPDAIRGIAWPHLAGSSLMMKNNPCMYRDLLATPHAPCEDTISRDIGRTFPKHHLFKDATSLGQGALMNVLRAYSVYDPNVGYCQGMGFISALFLSYMPEEQTFWHVVACLNQKKYGMADMYRPGMPRVMEIMWTFDQSMKQYLPKLADHLDAEGLHPTMYATQWFVTLYSYSFPFEFVTRVWDIYLHEGWKIVYRVALALLTVSEKTLLDASFEKIMEFFRDLPTSVRMDTKIDSKGHMQVQVHTAEVLAVALEIPLTTKQLTAWHDEYQSSQTPH
;
A
#
# COMPACT_ATOMS: atom_id res chain seq x y z
N MET A 1 -3.81 -3.03 -28.45
CA MET A 1 -2.47 -3.55 -28.10
C MET A 1 -1.39 -2.45 -28.14
N GLU A 2 -1.53 -1.41 -28.96
CA GLU A 2 -0.54 -0.31 -29.05
C GLU A 2 -0.52 0.63 -27.84
N THR A 3 -1.64 0.82 -27.14
CA THR A 3 -1.73 1.68 -25.96
C THR A 3 -0.93 1.17 -24.76
N VAL A 4 -0.90 -0.14 -24.52
CA VAL A 4 -0.15 -0.75 -23.40
C VAL A 4 1.36 -0.55 -23.55
N GLY A 5 1.87 -0.59 -24.78
CA GLY A 5 3.30 -0.39 -25.07
C GLY A 5 3.78 1.05 -24.90
N TRP A 6 2.91 2.03 -25.11
CA TRP A 6 3.24 3.44 -24.88
C TRP A 6 3.32 3.77 -23.38
N TRP A 7 2.35 3.32 -22.57
CA TRP A 7 2.34 3.53 -21.11
C TRP A 7 3.56 2.90 -20.40
N MET A 8 3.95 1.68 -20.80
CA MET A 8 5.17 1.04 -20.28
C MET A 8 6.43 1.86 -20.59
N ASN A 9 6.50 2.48 -21.77
CA ASN A 9 7.65 3.31 -22.16
C ASN A 9 7.68 4.65 -21.40
N GLU A 10 6.54 5.27 -21.15
CA GLU A 10 6.45 6.57 -20.46
C GLU A 10 6.72 6.44 -18.95
N ALA A 11 6.28 5.34 -18.31
CA ALA A 11 6.56 5.03 -16.90
C ALA A 11 8.03 4.67 -16.61
N VAL A 12 8.78 4.25 -17.66
CA VAL A 12 10.22 3.96 -17.58
C VAL A 12 11.07 5.22 -17.76
N LYS A 13 10.65 6.15 -18.64
CA LYS A 13 11.41 7.37 -18.98
C LYS A 13 11.42 8.44 -17.90
N SER A 14 10.62 8.29 -16.86
CA SER A 14 10.18 9.39 -16.01
C SER A 14 10.75 9.37 -14.58
N ARG A 15 11.72 8.49 -14.32
CA ARG A 15 12.35 8.32 -13.00
C ARG A 15 13.55 9.25 -12.83
N PRO A 16 13.86 9.70 -11.61
CA PRO A 16 15.10 10.41 -11.32
C PRO A 16 16.29 9.57 -11.82
N HIS A 17 17.25 10.20 -12.50
CA HIS A 17 18.43 9.55 -13.06
C HIS A 17 19.36 9.02 -11.95
N HIS A 18 18.98 7.93 -11.30
CA HIS A 18 19.93 6.97 -10.75
C HIS A 18 20.06 5.89 -11.83
N HIS A 19 21.15 5.89 -12.59
CA HIS A 19 21.40 4.77 -13.50
C HIS A 19 21.65 3.53 -12.64
N PRO A 20 20.74 2.54 -12.64
CA PRO A 20 20.96 1.33 -11.90
C PRO A 20 22.22 0.65 -12.44
N SER A 21 23.01 0.01 -11.56
CA SER A 21 24.18 -0.73 -12.02
C SER A 21 23.77 -1.85 -12.98
N SER A 22 24.66 -2.23 -13.90
CA SER A 22 24.42 -3.34 -14.85
C SER A 22 23.92 -4.60 -14.13
N ASP A 23 24.45 -4.89 -12.94
CA ASP A 23 24.07 -6.05 -12.12
C ASP A 23 22.63 -5.97 -11.60
N THR A 24 22.19 -4.79 -11.16
CA THR A 24 20.81 -4.59 -10.68
C THR A 24 19.79 -4.73 -11.81
N VAL A 25 20.11 -4.19 -13.00
CA VAL A 25 19.27 -4.36 -14.21
C VAL A 25 19.19 -5.82 -14.63
N TRP A 26 20.34 -6.52 -14.65
CA TRP A 26 20.38 -7.93 -14.98
C TRP A 26 19.56 -8.77 -14.01
N LEU A 27 19.69 -8.52 -12.71
CA LEU A 27 18.95 -9.26 -11.68
C LEU A 27 17.44 -9.05 -11.84
N GLU A 28 17.00 -7.82 -12.09
CA GLU A 28 15.59 -7.49 -12.29
C GLU A 28 15.02 -8.17 -13.56
N ASN A 29 15.78 -8.16 -14.66
CA ASN A 29 15.40 -8.87 -15.90
C ASN A 29 15.29 -10.38 -15.68
N ARG A 30 16.25 -10.98 -14.97
CA ARG A 30 16.22 -12.41 -14.63
C ARG A 30 15.01 -12.75 -13.75
N ARG A 31 14.64 -11.88 -12.82
CA ARG A 31 13.42 -12.06 -11.99
C ARG A 31 12.17 -11.94 -12.84
N THR A 32 12.11 -10.98 -13.75
CA THR A 32 11.01 -10.76 -14.69
C THR A 32 10.75 -12.00 -15.54
N GLN A 33 11.78 -12.56 -16.17
CA GLN A 33 11.67 -13.81 -16.94
C GLN A 33 11.16 -14.98 -16.10
N LYS A 34 11.65 -15.11 -14.86
CA LYS A 34 11.18 -16.13 -13.93
C LYS A 34 9.69 -15.97 -13.67
N TRP A 35 9.21 -14.75 -13.44
CA TRP A 35 7.80 -14.44 -13.21
C TRP A 35 6.93 -14.83 -14.39
N ILE A 36 7.27 -14.38 -15.61
CA ILE A 36 6.57 -14.74 -16.85
C ILE A 36 6.49 -16.27 -17.01
N ALA A 37 7.60 -16.97 -16.83
CA ALA A 37 7.64 -18.43 -16.95
C ALA A 37 6.76 -19.16 -15.90
N MET A 38 6.54 -18.56 -14.73
CA MET A 38 5.66 -19.15 -13.72
C MET A 38 4.19 -18.92 -14.02
N THR A 39 3.86 -17.75 -14.57
CA THR A 39 2.49 -17.26 -14.68
C THR A 39 1.89 -17.52 -16.04
N GLY A 40 2.61 -18.16 -16.96
CA GLY A 40 2.14 -18.51 -18.31
C GLY A 40 1.96 -17.33 -19.27
N GLY A 41 1.92 -16.11 -18.73
CA GLY A 41 1.68 -14.89 -19.48
C GLY A 41 0.83 -13.91 -18.66
N VAL A 42 -0.07 -13.22 -19.36
CA VAL A 42 -0.93 -12.14 -18.84
C VAL A 42 -2.37 -12.61 -18.61
N ASP A 43 -2.75 -13.81 -19.07
CA ASP A 43 -4.14 -14.27 -19.04
C ASP A 43 -4.60 -14.77 -17.66
N ILE A 44 -5.90 -14.62 -17.39
CA ILE A 44 -6.58 -14.97 -16.14
C ILE A 44 -6.47 -16.48 -15.86
N GLU A 45 -6.64 -17.32 -16.89
CA GLU A 45 -6.65 -18.79 -16.72
C GLU A 45 -5.30 -19.33 -16.25
N ASP A 46 -4.21 -18.81 -16.81
CA ASP A 46 -2.85 -19.18 -16.42
C ASP A 46 -2.54 -18.74 -14.99
N TRP A 47 -3.06 -17.58 -14.58
CA TRP A 47 -2.90 -17.09 -13.23
C TRP A 47 -3.65 -17.93 -12.20
N GLU A 48 -4.90 -18.31 -12.49
CA GLU A 48 -5.67 -19.19 -11.61
C GLU A 48 -5.02 -20.57 -11.47
N ARG A 49 -4.50 -21.14 -12.57
CA ARG A 49 -3.70 -22.36 -12.54
C ARG A 49 -2.44 -22.19 -11.66
N THR A 50 -1.79 -21.04 -11.74
CA THR A 50 -0.59 -20.73 -10.93
C THR A 50 -0.93 -20.62 -9.44
N LYS A 51 -2.02 -19.93 -9.09
CA LYS A 51 -2.51 -19.84 -7.69
C LYS A 51 -2.77 -21.22 -7.10
N GLN A 52 -3.37 -22.12 -7.87
CA GLN A 52 -3.72 -23.46 -7.42
C GLN A 52 -2.50 -24.40 -7.35
N LYS A 53 -1.71 -24.48 -8.43
CA LYS A 53 -0.63 -25.48 -8.56
C LYS A 53 0.72 -25.03 -8.00
N GLN A 54 0.95 -23.73 -7.89
CA GLN A 54 2.25 -23.14 -7.50
C GLN A 54 2.13 -22.15 -6.32
N ALA A 55 1.13 -22.30 -5.45
CA ALA A 55 0.83 -21.40 -4.33
C ALA A 55 2.07 -21.04 -3.47
N ALA A 56 2.84 -22.04 -3.04
CA ALA A 56 4.02 -21.82 -2.20
C ALA A 56 5.12 -21.02 -2.93
N LYS A 57 5.32 -21.29 -4.22
CA LYS A 57 6.29 -20.60 -5.06
C LYS A 57 5.85 -19.17 -5.36
N LEU A 58 4.56 -18.96 -5.63
CA LEU A 58 3.96 -17.63 -5.79
C LEU A 58 4.18 -16.80 -4.53
N LYS A 59 3.79 -17.33 -3.36
CA LYS A 59 4.01 -16.68 -2.06
C LYS A 59 5.48 -16.32 -1.82
N SER A 60 6.39 -17.27 -2.06
CA SER A 60 7.83 -17.03 -1.91
C SER A 60 8.32 -15.88 -2.81
N ARG A 61 7.88 -15.84 -4.07
CA ARG A 61 8.28 -14.80 -5.01
C ARG A 61 7.65 -13.45 -4.70
N VAL A 62 6.40 -13.39 -4.29
CA VAL A 62 5.76 -12.16 -3.80
C VAL A 62 6.55 -11.57 -2.63
N ARG A 63 6.92 -12.41 -1.65
CA ARG A 63 7.73 -11.97 -0.49
C ARG A 63 9.12 -11.47 -0.88
N LYS A 64 9.79 -12.10 -1.87
CA LYS A 64 11.07 -11.61 -2.43
C LYS A 64 10.89 -10.34 -3.26
N GLY A 65 9.75 -10.21 -3.90
CA GLY A 65 9.26 -9.04 -4.59
C GLY A 65 8.90 -9.26 -6.03
N ILE A 66 7.87 -8.54 -6.44
CA ILE A 66 7.37 -8.53 -7.80
C ILE A 66 8.24 -7.52 -8.58
N PRO A 67 8.87 -7.92 -9.68
CA PRO A 67 9.59 -7.01 -10.54
C PRO A 67 8.69 -5.89 -11.00
N ASP A 68 9.27 -4.71 -11.17
CA ASP A 68 8.52 -3.50 -11.44
C ASP A 68 7.65 -3.62 -12.71
N ALA A 69 8.24 -4.16 -13.79
CA ALA A 69 7.55 -4.43 -15.06
C ALA A 69 6.41 -5.46 -14.97
N ILE A 70 6.34 -6.24 -13.89
CA ILE A 70 5.35 -7.29 -13.70
C ILE A 70 4.18 -6.83 -12.82
N ARG A 71 4.33 -5.76 -12.03
CA ARG A 71 3.29 -5.29 -11.09
C ARG A 71 1.97 -4.97 -11.77
N GLY A 72 2.00 -4.25 -12.90
CA GLY A 72 0.80 -3.91 -13.68
C GLY A 72 0.01 -5.13 -14.16
N ILE A 73 0.66 -6.30 -14.26
CA ILE A 73 0.03 -7.57 -14.64
C ILE A 73 -0.36 -8.37 -13.39
N ALA A 74 0.55 -8.51 -12.44
CA ALA A 74 0.37 -9.38 -11.29
C ALA A 74 -0.63 -8.82 -10.27
N TRP A 75 -0.61 -7.52 -9.98
CA TRP A 75 -1.47 -6.92 -8.97
C TRP A 75 -2.96 -7.12 -9.27
N PRO A 76 -3.47 -6.82 -10.48
CA PRO A 76 -4.87 -7.05 -10.80
C PRO A 76 -5.31 -8.50 -10.57
N HIS A 77 -4.45 -9.47 -10.90
CA HIS A 77 -4.75 -10.87 -10.71
C HIS A 77 -4.64 -11.34 -9.25
N LEU A 78 -3.73 -10.77 -8.45
CA LEU A 78 -3.65 -11.01 -7.00
C LEU A 78 -4.88 -10.48 -6.27
N ALA A 79 -5.38 -9.31 -6.68
CA ALA A 79 -6.62 -8.72 -6.15
C ALA A 79 -7.89 -9.32 -6.73
N GLY A 80 -7.82 -10.01 -7.87
CA GLY A 80 -9.00 -10.47 -8.60
C GLY A 80 -9.74 -9.36 -9.36
N SER A 81 -9.18 -8.15 -9.45
CA SER A 81 -9.78 -7.04 -10.18
C SER A 81 -9.84 -7.29 -11.69
N SER A 82 -8.92 -8.09 -12.25
CA SER A 82 -8.99 -8.53 -13.66
C SER A 82 -10.30 -9.24 -13.98
N LEU A 83 -10.77 -10.10 -13.07
CA LEU A 83 -12.00 -10.85 -13.25
C LEU A 83 -13.23 -9.95 -13.04
N MET A 84 -13.17 -9.04 -12.06
CA MET A 84 -14.24 -8.04 -11.84
C MET A 84 -14.45 -7.17 -13.08
N MET A 85 -13.37 -6.66 -13.66
CA MET A 85 -13.39 -5.88 -14.90
C MET A 85 -14.00 -6.69 -16.06
N LYS A 86 -13.52 -7.92 -16.28
CA LYS A 86 -14.03 -8.80 -17.34
C LYS A 86 -15.54 -9.07 -17.21
N ASN A 87 -16.03 -9.22 -16.00
CA ASN A 87 -17.43 -9.56 -15.73
C ASN A 87 -18.38 -8.35 -15.79
N ASN A 88 -17.86 -7.13 -15.85
CA ASN A 88 -18.66 -5.90 -15.81
C ASN A 88 -18.24 -4.96 -16.96
N PRO A 89 -18.40 -5.41 -18.23
CA PRO A 89 -18.01 -4.59 -19.37
C PRO A 89 -18.79 -3.28 -19.36
N CYS A 90 -18.13 -2.20 -19.80
CA CYS A 90 -18.70 -0.85 -19.92
C CYS A 90 -19.08 -0.12 -18.61
N MET A 91 -19.14 -0.81 -17.46
CA MET A 91 -19.59 -0.18 -16.21
C MET A 91 -18.77 1.06 -15.84
N TYR A 92 -17.45 1.02 -16.00
CA TYR A 92 -16.60 2.18 -15.70
C TYR A 92 -16.98 3.41 -16.55
N ARG A 93 -17.17 3.21 -17.85
CA ARG A 93 -17.62 4.25 -18.78
C ARG A 93 -18.99 4.81 -18.37
N ASP A 94 -19.91 3.93 -18.00
CA ASP A 94 -21.27 4.33 -17.64
C ASP A 94 -21.29 5.10 -16.31
N LEU A 95 -20.44 4.72 -15.34
CA LEU A 95 -20.23 5.47 -14.10
C LEU A 95 -19.66 6.88 -14.38
N LEU A 96 -18.67 6.99 -15.26
CA LEU A 96 -18.13 8.29 -15.68
C LEU A 96 -19.16 9.16 -16.41
N ALA A 97 -20.13 8.57 -17.10
CA ALA A 97 -21.19 9.32 -17.75
C ALA A 97 -22.22 9.89 -16.77
N THR A 98 -22.20 9.47 -15.49
CA THR A 98 -23.12 9.96 -14.46
C THR A 98 -22.96 11.48 -14.27
N PRO A 99 -24.00 12.29 -14.47
CA PRO A 99 -23.96 13.72 -14.18
C PRO A 99 -23.84 13.96 -12.67
N HIS A 100 -23.14 15.03 -12.27
CA HIS A 100 -23.03 15.47 -10.86
C HIS A 100 -22.56 14.36 -9.90
N ALA A 101 -21.34 13.84 -10.11
CA ALA A 101 -20.83 12.78 -9.26
C ALA A 101 -20.61 13.29 -7.81
N PRO A 102 -20.85 12.44 -6.79
CA PRO A 102 -20.59 12.82 -5.42
C PRO A 102 -19.12 13.21 -5.21
N CYS A 103 -18.88 14.17 -4.32
CA CYS A 103 -17.56 14.55 -3.84
C CYS A 103 -16.60 15.16 -4.89
N GLU A 104 -17.06 15.55 -6.09
CA GLU A 104 -16.21 16.15 -7.15
C GLU A 104 -15.32 17.29 -6.63
N ASP A 105 -15.89 18.25 -5.89
CA ASP A 105 -15.14 19.39 -5.33
C ASP A 105 -14.06 18.95 -4.33
N THR A 106 -14.35 17.94 -3.52
CA THR A 106 -13.41 17.42 -2.52
C THR A 106 -12.28 16.66 -3.20
N ILE A 107 -12.60 15.84 -4.21
CA ILE A 107 -11.61 15.13 -5.02
C ILE A 107 -10.69 16.14 -5.72
N SER A 108 -11.24 17.18 -6.34
CA SER A 108 -10.48 18.23 -7.05
C SER A 108 -9.43 18.89 -6.16
N ARG A 109 -9.79 19.23 -4.91
CA ARG A 109 -8.87 19.85 -3.95
C ARG A 109 -7.72 18.94 -3.52
N ASP A 110 -7.95 17.63 -3.45
CA ASP A 110 -6.97 16.66 -2.94
C ASP A 110 -5.99 16.13 -4.00
N ILE A 111 -6.39 16.11 -5.28
CA ILE A 111 -5.54 15.62 -6.38
C ILE A 111 -4.21 16.37 -6.44
N GLY A 112 -4.23 17.69 -6.29
CA GLY A 112 -3.02 18.52 -6.33
C GLY A 112 -1.99 18.22 -5.23
N ARG A 113 -2.40 17.48 -4.17
CA ARG A 113 -1.53 17.08 -3.06
C ARG A 113 -1.09 15.62 -3.14
N THR A 114 -1.58 14.85 -4.11
CA THR A 114 -1.31 13.41 -4.25
C THR A 114 -0.08 13.17 -5.13
N PHE A 115 1.01 12.67 -4.54
CA PHE A 115 2.32 12.48 -5.20
C PHE A 115 2.79 13.68 -6.06
N PRO A 116 2.86 14.91 -5.51
CA PRO A 116 3.14 16.12 -6.29
C PRO A 116 4.54 16.12 -6.94
N LYS A 117 5.45 15.28 -6.45
CA LYS A 117 6.81 15.11 -7.01
C LYS A 117 6.90 14.01 -8.07
N HIS A 118 5.86 13.20 -8.24
CA HIS A 118 5.86 12.11 -9.20
C HIS A 118 5.49 12.64 -10.58
N HIS A 119 6.25 12.27 -11.61
CA HIS A 119 6.12 12.80 -12.97
C HIS A 119 4.70 12.69 -13.55
N LEU A 120 3.95 11.66 -13.16
CA LEU A 120 2.61 11.39 -13.68
C LEU A 120 1.59 12.38 -13.13
N PHE A 121 1.84 12.94 -11.94
CA PHE A 121 0.89 13.76 -11.18
C PHE A 121 1.38 15.18 -10.89
N LYS A 122 2.60 15.55 -11.30
CA LYS A 122 3.23 16.84 -10.96
C LYS A 122 2.52 18.06 -11.57
N ASP A 123 1.92 17.92 -12.74
CA ASP A 123 1.30 19.04 -13.47
C ASP A 123 -0.22 18.98 -13.32
N ALA A 124 -0.85 20.11 -13.00
CA ALA A 124 -2.31 20.21 -12.77
C ALA A 124 -3.16 19.75 -13.96
N THR A 125 -2.58 19.76 -15.16
CA THR A 125 -3.20 19.34 -16.41
C THR A 125 -2.61 18.03 -16.94
N SER A 126 -1.89 17.27 -16.11
CA SER A 126 -1.31 15.99 -16.55
C SER A 126 -2.41 14.96 -16.80
N LEU A 127 -2.14 14.04 -17.72
CA LEU A 127 -3.00 12.88 -17.95
C LEU A 127 -3.21 12.06 -16.68
N GLY A 128 -2.21 12.01 -15.79
CA GLY A 128 -2.31 11.31 -14.52
C GLY A 128 -3.27 11.93 -13.52
N GLN A 129 -3.30 13.27 -13.40
CA GLN A 129 -4.29 13.94 -12.56
C GLN A 129 -5.71 13.78 -13.11
N GLY A 130 -5.88 13.85 -14.44
CA GLY A 130 -7.16 13.58 -15.10
C GLY A 130 -7.65 12.15 -14.86
N ALA A 131 -6.77 11.15 -15.04
CA ALA A 131 -7.10 9.75 -14.78
C ALA A 131 -7.43 9.51 -13.29
N LEU A 132 -6.69 10.16 -12.38
CA LEU A 132 -6.95 10.08 -10.94
C LEU A 132 -8.32 10.67 -10.58
N MET A 133 -8.68 11.82 -11.16
CA MET A 133 -10.02 12.41 -11.03
C MET A 133 -11.08 11.43 -11.48
N ASN A 134 -10.96 10.88 -12.69
CA ASN A 134 -11.93 9.96 -13.26
C ASN A 134 -12.13 8.71 -12.39
N VAL A 135 -11.03 8.08 -11.94
CA VAL A 135 -11.11 6.90 -11.07
C VAL A 135 -11.85 7.20 -9.77
N LEU A 136 -11.46 8.26 -9.06
CA LEU A 136 -12.05 8.61 -7.77
C LEU A 136 -13.52 9.03 -7.91
N ARG A 137 -13.84 9.76 -8.97
CA ARG A 137 -15.20 10.17 -9.33
C ARG A 137 -16.09 8.98 -9.66
N ALA A 138 -15.61 8.03 -10.48
CA ALA A 138 -16.35 6.82 -10.77
C ALA A 138 -16.58 5.97 -9.51
N TYR A 139 -15.58 5.90 -8.63
CA TYR A 139 -15.70 5.17 -7.37
C TYR A 139 -16.73 5.80 -6.42
N SER A 140 -16.76 7.14 -6.32
CA SER A 140 -17.73 7.82 -5.46
C SER A 140 -19.19 7.60 -5.89
N VAL A 141 -19.42 7.37 -7.19
CA VAL A 141 -20.71 6.93 -7.74
C VAL A 141 -20.95 5.44 -7.49
N TYR A 142 -19.92 4.60 -7.64
CA TYR A 142 -20.03 3.13 -7.48
C TYR A 142 -20.41 2.72 -6.05
N ASP A 143 -19.80 3.33 -5.04
CA ASP A 143 -20.13 3.09 -3.63
C ASP A 143 -20.38 4.42 -2.88
N PRO A 144 -21.59 4.99 -2.97
CA PRO A 144 -21.92 6.28 -2.35
C PRO A 144 -21.83 6.28 -0.82
N ASN A 145 -21.89 5.10 -0.18
CA ASN A 145 -21.75 4.99 1.28
C ASN A 145 -20.30 5.26 1.73
N VAL A 146 -19.34 4.98 0.87
CA VAL A 146 -17.94 5.38 1.04
C VAL A 146 -17.73 6.77 0.45
N GLY A 147 -18.19 6.97 -0.80
CA GLY A 147 -17.97 8.19 -1.56
C GLY A 147 -16.47 8.41 -1.81
N TYR A 148 -15.97 9.55 -1.36
CA TYR A 148 -14.54 9.86 -1.35
C TYR A 148 -14.11 10.33 0.05
N CYS A 149 -13.03 9.72 0.54
CA CYS A 149 -12.35 10.13 1.77
C CYS A 149 -10.89 10.46 1.46
N GLN A 150 -10.35 11.46 2.18
CA GLN A 150 -8.95 11.83 2.10
C GLN A 150 -8.06 10.60 2.35
N GLY A 151 -7.04 10.43 1.51
CA GLY A 151 -6.15 9.27 1.53
C GLY A 151 -6.38 8.29 0.37
N MET A 152 -7.62 8.19 -0.15
CA MET A 152 -7.94 7.32 -1.30
C MET A 152 -7.17 7.71 -2.57
N GLY A 153 -6.86 9.00 -2.73
CA GLY A 153 -6.06 9.50 -3.83
C GLY A 153 -4.67 8.87 -3.91
N PHE A 154 -3.97 8.71 -2.78
CA PHE A 154 -2.62 8.12 -2.73
C PHE A 154 -2.61 6.65 -3.17
N ILE A 155 -3.60 5.88 -2.72
CA ILE A 155 -3.76 4.48 -3.13
C ILE A 155 -4.07 4.39 -4.64
N SER A 156 -4.98 5.23 -5.13
CA SER A 156 -5.38 5.23 -6.54
C SER A 156 -4.23 5.66 -7.46
N ALA A 157 -3.45 6.66 -7.04
CA ALA A 157 -2.29 7.14 -7.78
C ALA A 157 -1.13 6.12 -7.81
N LEU A 158 -0.95 5.34 -6.73
CA LEU A 158 -0.03 4.21 -6.72
C LEU A 158 -0.40 3.20 -7.81
N PHE A 159 -1.68 2.87 -7.94
CA PHE A 159 -2.15 1.93 -8.94
C PHE A 159 -2.05 2.47 -10.37
N LEU A 160 -2.41 3.73 -10.60
CA LEU A 160 -2.27 4.41 -11.90
C LEU A 160 -0.81 4.46 -12.38
N SER A 161 0.15 4.36 -11.47
CA SER A 161 1.57 4.27 -11.82
C SER A 161 1.95 2.93 -12.48
N TYR A 162 1.09 1.91 -12.40
CA TYR A 162 1.35 0.54 -12.88
C TYR A 162 0.32 0.00 -13.86
N MET A 163 -0.90 0.53 -13.89
CA MET A 163 -1.97 0.02 -14.73
C MET A 163 -2.84 1.14 -15.33
N PRO A 164 -3.51 0.92 -16.47
CA PRO A 164 -4.40 1.90 -17.08
C PRO A 164 -5.59 2.27 -16.19
N GLU A 165 -6.18 3.43 -16.48
CA GLU A 165 -7.27 4.07 -15.73
C GLU A 165 -8.42 3.12 -15.34
N GLU A 166 -9.05 2.43 -16.30
CA GLU A 166 -10.16 1.51 -16.02
C GLU A 166 -9.73 0.31 -15.16
N GLN A 167 -8.51 -0.21 -15.39
CA GLN A 167 -7.97 -1.28 -14.55
C GLN A 167 -7.73 -0.80 -13.12
N THR A 168 -7.25 0.45 -12.96
CA THR A 168 -7.09 1.07 -11.65
C THR A 168 -8.43 1.19 -10.93
N PHE A 169 -9.49 1.65 -11.60
CA PHE A 169 -10.83 1.69 -11.01
C PHE A 169 -11.23 0.33 -10.43
N TRP A 170 -11.15 -0.74 -11.22
CA TRP A 170 -11.47 -2.08 -10.73
C TRP A 170 -10.55 -2.56 -9.61
N HIS A 171 -9.29 -2.14 -9.61
CA HIS A 171 -8.34 -2.47 -8.56
C HIS A 171 -8.65 -1.74 -7.24
N VAL A 172 -9.08 -0.48 -7.31
CA VAL A 172 -9.62 0.27 -6.17
C VAL A 172 -10.86 -0.42 -5.64
N VAL A 173 -11.84 -0.75 -6.50
CA VAL A 173 -13.05 -1.49 -6.10
C VAL A 173 -12.69 -2.82 -5.42
N ALA A 174 -11.73 -3.57 -5.97
CA ALA A 174 -11.29 -4.82 -5.36
C ALA A 174 -10.72 -4.59 -3.95
N CYS A 175 -9.82 -3.62 -3.76
CA CYS A 175 -9.20 -3.33 -2.47
C CYS A 175 -10.20 -2.80 -1.43
N LEU A 176 -11.17 -1.98 -1.85
CA LEU A 176 -12.12 -1.39 -0.92
C LEU A 176 -13.26 -2.34 -0.57
N ASN A 177 -13.82 -3.05 -1.55
CA ASN A 177 -15.10 -3.75 -1.37
C ASN A 177 -14.97 -5.27 -1.19
N GLN A 178 -13.83 -5.90 -1.53
CA GLN A 178 -13.68 -7.35 -1.27
C GLN A 178 -13.35 -7.64 0.19
N LYS A 179 -14.00 -8.66 0.78
CA LYS A 179 -13.80 -9.09 2.18
C LYS A 179 -12.34 -9.30 2.59
N LYS A 180 -11.49 -9.79 1.68
CA LYS A 180 -10.05 -10.01 1.94
C LYS A 180 -9.34 -8.73 2.40
N TYR A 181 -9.73 -7.60 1.82
CA TYR A 181 -9.12 -6.30 2.04
C TYR A 181 -10.07 -5.40 2.83
N GLY A 182 -11.32 -5.22 2.39
CA GLY A 182 -12.37 -4.50 3.10
C GLY A 182 -12.01 -3.07 3.48
N MET A 183 -11.18 -2.39 2.68
CA MET A 183 -10.71 -1.04 3.02
C MET A 183 -11.85 -0.02 3.09
N ALA A 184 -13.02 -0.29 2.51
CA ALA A 184 -14.17 0.62 2.50
C ALA A 184 -14.49 1.18 3.90
N ASP A 185 -14.48 0.33 4.94
CA ASP A 185 -14.81 0.74 6.31
C ASP A 185 -13.76 1.65 6.97
N MET A 186 -12.58 1.84 6.36
CA MET A 186 -11.64 2.88 6.79
C MET A 186 -12.08 4.28 6.32
N TYR A 187 -12.88 4.33 5.25
CA TYR A 187 -13.22 5.55 4.53
C TYR A 187 -14.69 5.94 4.67
N ARG A 188 -15.54 5.03 5.17
CA ARG A 188 -16.93 5.35 5.53
C ARG A 188 -16.99 6.40 6.65
N PRO A 189 -18.10 7.18 6.73
CA PRO A 189 -18.31 8.12 7.84
C PRO A 189 -18.09 7.46 9.20
N GLY A 190 -17.37 8.17 10.09
CA GLY A 190 -16.99 7.65 11.41
C GLY A 190 -15.75 6.74 11.41
N MET A 191 -15.19 6.40 10.24
CA MET A 191 -13.97 5.59 10.08
C MET A 191 -13.92 4.35 10.98
N PRO A 192 -15.00 3.54 11.06
CA PRO A 192 -15.16 2.49 12.08
C PRO A 192 -13.99 1.51 12.12
N ARG A 193 -13.42 1.20 10.95
CA ARG A 193 -12.30 0.27 10.86
C ARG A 193 -10.97 0.88 11.30
N VAL A 194 -10.79 2.20 11.21
CA VAL A 194 -9.53 2.84 11.64
C VAL A 194 -9.33 2.66 13.13
N MET A 195 -10.38 2.83 13.94
CA MET A 195 -10.32 2.65 15.39
C MET A 195 -9.96 1.21 15.78
N GLU A 196 -10.59 0.22 15.12
CA GLU A 196 -10.25 -1.19 15.29
C GLU A 196 -8.79 -1.48 14.92
N ILE A 197 -8.31 -0.92 13.80
CA ILE A 197 -6.93 -1.11 13.36
C ILE A 197 -5.95 -0.55 14.40
N MET A 198 -6.21 0.64 14.93
CA MET A 198 -5.35 1.26 15.95
C MET A 198 -5.34 0.43 17.23
N TRP A 199 -6.49 -0.05 17.68
CA TRP A 199 -6.58 -0.94 18.84
C TRP A 199 -5.84 -2.26 18.59
N THR A 200 -6.02 -2.87 17.42
CA THR A 200 -5.33 -4.13 17.06
C THR A 200 -3.82 -3.94 16.97
N PHE A 201 -3.37 -2.78 16.49
CA PHE A 201 -1.97 -2.43 16.47
C PHE A 201 -1.41 -2.23 17.88
N ASP A 202 -2.15 -1.58 18.77
CA ASP A 202 -1.81 -1.47 20.20
C ASP A 202 -1.63 -2.85 20.86
N GLN A 203 -2.60 -3.76 20.68
CA GLN A 203 -2.49 -5.14 21.18
C GLN A 203 -1.26 -5.87 20.59
N SER A 204 -0.98 -5.61 19.30
CA SER A 204 0.20 -6.15 18.65
C SER A 204 1.50 -5.63 19.28
N MET A 205 1.59 -4.34 19.59
CA MET A 205 2.76 -3.78 20.26
C MET A 205 2.94 -4.37 21.66
N LYS A 206 1.86 -4.45 22.44
CA LYS A 206 1.88 -5.05 23.79
C LYS A 206 2.35 -6.50 23.77
N GLN A 207 1.96 -7.26 22.74
CA GLN A 207 2.38 -8.66 22.61
C GLN A 207 3.81 -8.84 22.08
N TYR A 208 4.24 -8.05 21.10
CA TYR A 208 5.49 -8.30 20.38
C TYR A 208 6.65 -7.36 20.76
N LEU A 209 6.33 -6.19 21.32
CA LEU A 209 7.27 -5.14 21.73
C LEU A 209 6.88 -4.57 23.10
N PRO A 210 6.69 -5.41 24.15
CA PRO A 210 6.09 -4.99 25.42
C PRO A 210 6.85 -3.84 26.08
N LYS A 211 8.19 -3.87 26.06
CA LYS A 211 9.02 -2.81 26.66
C LYS A 211 8.80 -1.45 25.99
N LEU A 212 8.71 -1.45 24.66
CA LEU A 212 8.46 -0.23 23.91
C LEU A 212 7.01 0.23 24.10
N ALA A 213 6.05 -0.69 24.12
CA ALA A 213 4.65 -0.37 24.39
C ALA A 213 4.50 0.30 25.77
N ASP A 214 5.09 -0.27 26.81
CA ASP A 214 5.07 0.29 28.17
C ASP A 214 5.70 1.69 28.24
N HIS A 215 6.82 1.90 27.52
CA HIS A 215 7.48 3.21 27.44
C HIS A 215 6.62 4.25 26.71
N LEU A 216 6.03 3.90 25.55
CA LEU A 216 5.15 4.79 24.81
C LEU A 216 3.89 5.15 25.62
N ASP A 217 3.31 4.18 26.34
CA ASP A 217 2.18 4.40 27.23
C ASP A 217 2.56 5.32 28.41
N ALA A 218 3.75 5.15 28.99
CA ALA A 218 4.26 6.00 30.08
C ALA A 218 4.51 7.46 29.63
N GLU A 219 4.94 7.66 28.39
CA GLU A 219 5.07 8.97 27.75
C GLU A 219 3.72 9.52 27.23
N GLY A 220 2.61 8.77 27.40
CA GLY A 220 1.26 9.20 27.02
C GLY A 220 0.96 9.16 25.52
N LEU A 221 1.70 8.37 24.73
CA LEU A 221 1.47 8.23 23.30
C LEU A 221 0.45 7.14 22.99
N HIS A 222 -0.63 7.52 22.32
CA HIS A 222 -1.56 6.57 21.72
C HIS A 222 -1.21 6.33 20.24
N PRO A 223 -1.35 5.10 19.68
CA PRO A 223 -0.99 4.81 18.29
C PRO A 223 -1.67 5.70 17.23
N THR A 224 -2.86 6.20 17.51
CA THR A 224 -3.58 7.15 16.63
C THR A 224 -2.80 8.43 16.34
N MET A 225 -1.86 8.81 17.22
CA MET A 225 -1.06 10.03 17.09
C MET A 225 0.02 9.94 16.00
N TYR A 226 0.53 8.74 15.70
CA TYR A 226 1.65 8.56 14.78
C TYR A 226 1.40 7.54 13.66
N ALA A 227 0.53 6.54 13.87
CA ALA A 227 0.37 5.42 12.94
C ALA A 227 -0.84 5.54 12.01
N THR A 228 -1.80 6.44 12.27
CA THR A 228 -3.05 6.55 11.47
C THR A 228 -2.78 6.63 9.97
N GLN A 229 -1.85 7.49 9.54
CA GLN A 229 -1.51 7.64 8.12
C GLN A 229 -0.88 6.39 7.52
N TRP A 230 -0.11 5.63 8.29
CA TRP A 230 0.53 4.39 7.85
C TRP A 230 -0.52 3.35 7.45
N PHE A 231 -1.57 3.22 8.27
CA PHE A 231 -2.62 2.24 8.05
C PHE A 231 -3.67 2.69 7.05
N VAL A 232 -4.17 3.93 7.16
CA VAL A 232 -5.23 4.44 6.26
C VAL A 232 -4.74 4.45 4.82
N THR A 233 -3.49 4.83 4.57
CA THR A 233 -2.93 4.91 3.22
C THR A 233 -2.09 3.68 2.84
N LEU A 234 -2.00 2.67 3.70
CA LEU A 234 -1.08 1.53 3.55
C LEU A 234 0.32 2.02 3.13
N TYR A 235 0.86 2.95 3.92
CA TYR A 235 2.17 3.58 3.78
C TYR A 235 2.34 4.51 2.55
N SER A 236 1.35 4.61 1.66
CA SER A 236 1.48 5.34 0.38
C SER A 236 1.59 6.86 0.51
N TYR A 237 1.31 7.43 1.69
CA TYR A 237 1.37 8.87 1.90
C TYR A 237 2.80 9.44 1.96
N SER A 238 3.62 8.99 2.92
CA SER A 238 4.93 9.60 3.22
C SER A 238 6.14 8.68 3.03
N PHE A 239 5.93 7.37 2.87
CA PHE A 239 7.06 6.45 2.68
C PHE A 239 7.56 6.47 1.23
N PRO A 240 8.82 6.05 0.98
CA PRO A 240 9.36 5.96 -0.37
C PRO A 240 8.51 5.03 -1.23
N PHE A 241 8.26 5.44 -2.47
CA PHE A 241 7.42 4.69 -3.41
C PHE A 241 7.85 3.22 -3.55
N GLU A 242 9.15 2.96 -3.65
CA GLU A 242 9.68 1.61 -3.72
C GLU A 242 9.34 0.80 -2.46
N PHE A 243 9.37 1.38 -1.25
CA PHE A 243 9.01 0.68 0.00
C PHE A 243 7.53 0.31 -0.03
N VAL A 244 6.70 1.29 -0.41
CA VAL A 244 5.25 1.14 -0.54
C VAL A 244 4.91 -0.01 -1.49
N THR A 245 5.52 -0.05 -2.68
CA THR A 245 5.26 -1.15 -3.64
C THR A 245 5.61 -2.53 -3.09
N ARG A 246 6.64 -2.64 -2.23
CA ARG A 246 7.00 -3.92 -1.60
C ARG A 246 5.98 -4.35 -0.54
N VAL A 247 5.44 -3.41 0.23
CA VAL A 247 4.34 -3.68 1.16
C VAL A 247 3.10 -4.12 0.39
N TRP A 248 2.74 -3.41 -0.67
CA TRP A 248 1.59 -3.71 -1.51
C TRP A 248 1.69 -5.06 -2.23
N ASP A 249 2.88 -5.43 -2.74
CA ASP A 249 3.12 -6.76 -3.32
C ASP A 249 2.64 -7.87 -2.37
N ILE A 250 3.06 -7.80 -1.09
CA ILE A 250 2.74 -8.81 -0.08
C ILE A 250 1.30 -8.66 0.40
N TYR A 251 0.80 -7.44 0.56
CA TYR A 251 -0.56 -7.17 1.00
C TYR A 251 -1.61 -7.75 0.04
N LEU A 252 -1.43 -7.53 -1.27
CA LEU A 252 -2.32 -8.08 -2.30
C LEU A 252 -2.32 -9.61 -2.32
N HIS A 253 -1.27 -10.27 -1.82
CA HIS A 253 -1.25 -11.72 -1.69
C HIS A 253 -1.80 -12.20 -0.33
N GLU A 254 -1.30 -11.66 0.79
CA GLU A 254 -1.49 -12.18 2.16
C GLU A 254 -2.50 -11.39 3.02
N GLY A 255 -3.00 -10.24 2.55
CA GLY A 255 -3.93 -9.38 3.29
C GLY A 255 -3.27 -8.62 4.45
N TRP A 256 -4.10 -8.18 5.40
CA TRP A 256 -3.75 -7.22 6.46
C TRP A 256 -2.57 -7.56 7.36
N LYS A 257 -2.29 -8.86 7.53
CA LYS A 257 -1.23 -9.33 8.42
C LYS A 257 0.13 -8.67 8.14
N ILE A 258 0.47 -8.45 6.87
CA ILE A 258 1.74 -7.78 6.55
C ILE A 258 1.74 -6.29 6.94
N VAL A 259 0.60 -5.61 6.89
CA VAL A 259 0.49 -4.18 7.22
C VAL A 259 0.88 -3.97 8.68
N TYR A 260 0.34 -4.77 9.60
CA TYR A 260 0.72 -4.74 11.02
C TYR A 260 2.17 -5.16 11.25
N ARG A 261 2.63 -6.24 10.59
CA ARG A 261 4.01 -6.72 10.72
C ARG A 261 5.03 -5.67 10.28
N VAL A 262 4.73 -4.90 9.24
CA VAL A 262 5.59 -3.80 8.78
C VAL A 262 5.63 -2.67 9.82
N ALA A 263 4.49 -2.29 10.41
CA ALA A 263 4.46 -1.28 11.47
C ALA A 263 5.27 -1.72 12.69
N LEU A 264 5.09 -2.97 13.13
CA LEU A 264 5.89 -3.56 14.21
C LEU A 264 7.38 -3.61 13.85
N ALA A 265 7.73 -4.01 12.63
CA ALA A 265 9.13 -4.07 12.20
C ALA A 265 9.79 -2.69 12.16
N LEU A 266 9.08 -1.65 11.71
CA LEU A 266 9.57 -0.27 11.78
C LEU A 266 9.88 0.13 13.22
N LEU A 267 9.03 -0.26 14.18
CA LEU A 267 9.27 -0.03 15.60
C LEU A 267 10.42 -0.88 16.15
N THR A 268 10.51 -2.16 15.78
CA THR A 268 11.61 -3.05 16.20
C THR A 268 12.97 -2.53 15.75
N VAL A 269 13.10 -2.11 14.48
CA VAL A 269 14.36 -1.55 13.96
C VAL A 269 14.71 -0.22 14.64
N SER A 270 13.69 0.51 15.10
CA SER A 270 13.85 1.82 15.74
C SER A 270 13.88 1.75 17.27
N GLU A 271 13.74 0.56 17.86
CA GLU A 271 13.44 0.37 19.28
C GLU A 271 14.49 1.04 20.18
N LYS A 272 15.77 0.88 19.84
CA LYS A 272 16.88 1.51 20.59
C LYS A 272 16.85 3.04 20.61
N THR A 273 16.25 3.66 19.60
CA THR A 273 16.14 5.13 19.51
C THR A 273 14.91 5.63 20.27
N LEU A 274 13.86 4.81 20.32
CA LEU A 274 12.59 5.15 20.95
C LEU A 274 12.59 4.88 22.45
N LEU A 275 13.25 3.81 22.89
CA LEU A 275 13.43 3.52 24.32
C LEU A 275 14.17 4.69 24.98
N ASP A 276 13.65 5.13 26.12
CA ASP A 276 14.17 6.26 26.92
C ASP A 276 14.07 7.65 26.28
N ALA A 277 13.45 7.78 25.09
CA ALA A 277 13.16 9.07 24.48
C ALA A 277 11.91 9.72 25.11
N SER A 278 11.92 11.05 25.28
CA SER A 278 10.73 11.79 25.73
C SER A 278 9.67 11.88 24.63
N PHE A 279 8.43 12.18 25.03
CA PHE A 279 7.30 12.44 24.14
C PHE A 279 7.66 13.28 22.90
N GLU A 280 8.33 14.43 23.07
CA GLU A 280 8.66 15.32 21.95
C GLU A 280 9.61 14.66 20.95
N LYS A 281 10.63 13.95 21.45
CA LYS A 281 11.61 13.26 20.61
C LYS A 281 10.98 12.09 19.86
N ILE A 282 10.06 11.37 20.51
CA ILE A 282 9.32 10.28 19.87
C ILE A 282 8.43 10.82 18.74
N MET A 283 7.71 11.91 18.98
CA MET A 283 6.85 12.53 17.96
C MET A 283 7.66 13.11 16.79
N GLU A 284 8.81 13.72 17.06
CA GLU A 284 9.77 14.12 16.03
C GLU A 284 10.28 12.92 15.22
N PHE A 285 10.66 11.83 15.89
CA PHE A 285 11.10 10.62 15.22
C PHE A 285 10.02 10.07 14.27
N PHE A 286 8.77 9.95 14.73
CA PHE A 286 7.70 9.39 13.89
C PHE A 286 7.31 10.29 12.71
N ARG A 287 7.45 11.61 12.86
CA ARG A 287 7.26 12.56 11.76
C ARG A 287 8.30 12.34 10.65
N ASP A 288 9.54 12.07 11.02
CA ASP A 288 10.67 12.00 10.08
C ASP A 288 10.92 10.57 9.55
N LEU A 289 10.49 9.54 10.30
CA LEU A 289 10.64 8.12 10.00
C LEU A 289 10.26 7.74 8.55
N PRO A 290 9.11 8.17 7.99
CA PRO A 290 8.77 7.81 6.62
C PRO A 290 9.85 8.22 5.62
N THR A 291 10.49 9.37 5.81
CA THR A 291 11.52 9.87 4.89
C THR A 291 12.92 9.31 5.17
N SER A 292 13.14 8.73 6.34
CA SER A 292 14.41 8.08 6.71
C SER A 292 14.52 6.65 6.20
N VAL A 293 13.41 6.02 5.78
CA VAL A 293 13.44 4.70 5.15
C VAL A 293 14.16 4.78 3.80
N ARG A 294 15.23 3.99 3.63
CA ARG A 294 16.05 3.94 2.41
C ARG A 294 16.07 2.54 1.80
N MET A 295 16.48 2.47 0.53
CA MET A 295 16.64 1.24 -0.23
C MET A 295 18.07 0.71 -0.22
N ASP A 296 19.05 1.61 -0.26
CA ASP A 296 20.47 1.26 -0.31
C ASP A 296 21.12 1.29 1.07
N THR A 297 22.06 0.38 1.31
CA THR A 297 22.96 0.33 2.48
C THR A 297 24.18 1.25 2.34
N LYS A 298 24.13 2.26 1.46
CA LYS A 298 25.25 3.19 1.30
C LYS A 298 25.35 4.09 2.54
N ILE A 299 26.35 3.83 3.36
CA ILE A 299 26.83 4.68 4.45
C ILE A 299 27.01 6.09 3.87
N ASP A 300 26.32 7.08 4.43
CA ASP A 300 26.54 8.45 4.01
C ASP A 300 27.98 8.87 4.38
N SER A 301 28.60 9.64 3.49
CA SER A 301 29.97 10.15 3.67
C SER A 301 30.02 11.38 4.59
N LYS A 302 28.95 11.65 5.33
CA LYS A 302 28.71 12.91 6.05
C LYS A 302 28.24 12.69 7.49
N GLY A 303 28.76 11.72 8.23
CA GLY A 303 28.92 11.73 9.71
C GLY A 303 27.75 12.20 10.59
N HIS A 304 26.54 12.33 10.06
CA HIS A 304 25.36 12.80 10.77
C HIS A 304 24.63 11.55 11.21
N MET A 305 24.50 11.39 12.53
CA MET A 305 23.85 10.26 13.17
C MET A 305 22.32 10.37 12.99
N GLN A 306 21.84 10.23 11.76
CA GLN A 306 20.43 9.99 11.47
C GLN A 306 20.20 8.48 11.41
N VAL A 307 19.19 7.99 12.13
CA VAL A 307 18.78 6.58 12.10
C VAL A 307 18.36 6.25 10.67
N GLN A 308 19.19 5.50 9.95
CA GLN A 308 18.89 5.03 8.60
C GLN A 308 18.16 3.70 8.71
N VAL A 309 16.91 3.65 8.25
CA VAL A 309 16.08 2.43 8.27
C VAL A 309 16.09 1.80 6.88
N HIS A 310 16.59 0.57 6.75
CA HIS A 310 16.67 -0.08 5.45
C HIS A 310 15.43 -0.92 5.13
N THR A 311 14.88 -0.76 3.92
CA THR A 311 13.68 -1.49 3.48
C THR A 311 13.85 -3.01 3.54
N ALA A 312 15.02 -3.52 3.13
CA ALA A 312 15.30 -4.95 3.16
C ALA A 312 15.28 -5.50 4.59
N GLU A 313 15.81 -4.74 5.56
CA GLU A 313 15.82 -5.08 6.97
C GLU A 313 14.39 -5.06 7.55
N VAL A 314 13.63 -3.98 7.32
CA VAL A 314 12.24 -3.88 7.78
C VAL A 314 11.40 -5.05 7.26
N LEU A 315 11.52 -5.39 5.98
CA LEU A 315 10.77 -6.49 5.40
C LEU A 315 11.24 -7.87 5.91
N ALA A 316 12.53 -8.04 6.19
CA ALA A 316 13.05 -9.26 6.80
C ALA A 316 12.45 -9.45 8.20
N VAL A 317 12.56 -8.43 9.05
CA VAL A 317 11.99 -8.42 10.40
C VAL A 317 10.48 -8.65 10.35
N ALA A 318 9.75 -7.95 9.48
CA ALA A 318 8.29 -8.10 9.34
C ALA A 318 7.87 -9.54 8.99
N LEU A 319 8.66 -10.24 8.18
CA LEU A 319 8.35 -11.62 7.81
C LEU A 319 8.61 -12.62 8.94
N GLU A 320 9.50 -12.31 9.88
CA GLU A 320 9.83 -13.12 11.06
C GLU A 320 8.86 -12.93 12.22
N ILE A 321 8.25 -11.74 12.38
CA ILE A 321 7.27 -11.48 13.44
C ILE A 321 6.14 -12.51 13.38
N PRO A 322 5.86 -13.28 14.45
CA PRO A 322 4.94 -14.41 14.41
C PRO A 322 3.45 -14.03 14.52
N LEU A 323 3.07 -12.80 14.13
CA LEU A 323 1.68 -12.36 14.04
C LEU A 323 0.93 -13.14 12.97
N THR A 324 -0.18 -13.79 13.32
CA THR A 324 -0.97 -14.65 12.40
C THR A 324 -2.30 -14.02 12.00
N THR A 325 -2.87 -14.45 10.87
CA THR A 325 -4.23 -14.03 10.46
C THR A 325 -5.27 -14.48 11.49
N LYS A 326 -5.12 -15.67 12.09
CA LYS A 326 -6.03 -16.18 13.12
C LYS A 326 -6.06 -15.26 14.34
N GLN A 327 -4.90 -14.75 14.73
CA GLN A 327 -4.78 -13.83 15.85
C GLN A 327 -5.42 -12.46 15.54
N LEU A 328 -5.23 -11.93 14.33
CA LEU A 328 -5.94 -10.73 13.89
C LEU A 328 -7.47 -10.93 13.89
N THR A 329 -7.95 -12.11 13.51
CA THR A 329 -9.39 -12.42 13.61
C THR A 329 -9.87 -12.48 15.05
N ALA A 330 -9.12 -13.11 15.95
CA ALA A 330 -9.48 -13.16 17.37
C ALA A 330 -9.57 -11.75 17.98
N TRP A 331 -8.61 -10.89 17.66
CA TRP A 331 -8.61 -9.48 18.09
C TRP A 331 -9.73 -8.67 17.45
N HIS A 332 -10.07 -8.91 16.18
CA HIS A 332 -11.27 -8.33 15.58
C HIS A 332 -12.52 -8.71 16.38
N ASP A 333 -12.73 -9.99 16.66
CA ASP A 333 -13.91 -10.47 17.41
C ASP A 333 -13.97 -9.88 18.83
N GLU A 334 -12.82 -9.77 19.50
CA GLU A 334 -12.68 -9.12 20.81
C GLU A 334 -13.04 -7.63 20.76
N TYR A 335 -12.50 -6.89 19.78
CA TYR A 335 -12.82 -5.48 19.59
C TYR A 335 -14.32 -5.29 19.35
N GLN A 336 -14.92 -6.06 18.44
CA GLN A 336 -16.36 -5.96 18.15
C GLN A 336 -17.22 -6.26 19.39
N SER A 337 -16.82 -7.25 20.20
CA SER A 337 -17.49 -7.58 21.46
C SER A 337 -17.41 -6.42 22.46
N SER A 338 -16.28 -5.70 22.52
CA SER A 338 -16.11 -4.53 23.40
C SER A 338 -16.97 -3.32 23.03
N GLN A 339 -17.43 -3.23 21.77
CA GLN A 339 -18.25 -2.12 21.28
C GLN A 339 -19.75 -2.35 21.50
N THR A 340 -20.16 -3.57 21.86
CA THR A 340 -21.57 -3.90 22.07
C THR A 340 -21.93 -3.55 23.52
N PRO A 341 -22.86 -2.59 23.78
CA PRO A 341 -23.28 -2.29 25.13
C PRO A 341 -23.89 -3.53 25.79
N HIS A 342 -23.45 -3.85 27.00
CA HIS A 342 -24.07 -4.89 27.84
C HIS A 342 -25.46 -4.51 28.32
#